data_AF-A0AAD1B8Q4-F1
#
_entry.id   AF-A0AAD1B8Q4-F1
#
_cell.length_a   1.000
_cell.length_b   1.000
_cell.length_c   1.000
_cell.angle_alpha   90.00
_cell.angle_beta   90.00
_cell.angle_gamma   90.00
#
_symmetry.space_group_name_H-M   'P 1'
#
loop_
_entity.id
_entity.type
_entity.pdbx_description
1 polymer ?
#
loop_
_entity_poly.entity_id
_entity_poly.type
_entity_poly.pdbx_seq_one_letter_code
_entity_poly.pdbx_strand_id
1 'polypeptide(L)' 'MTQTRRRFPESFKREVADQVLAGTPLRHVAETLGISESLLGKWKRQYEQQGDDAFPGNGK' A
#
# COMPACT_ATOMS: atom_id res chain seq x y z
N MET A 1 25.33 2.40 -4.37
CA MET A 1 24.27 1.63 -5.06
C MET A 1 22.93 2.21 -4.68
N THR A 2 22.35 3.03 -5.55
CA THR A 2 21.05 3.67 -5.33
C THR A 2 19.97 2.59 -5.39
N GLN A 3 19.47 2.14 -4.24
CA GLN A 3 18.26 1.32 -4.19
C GLN A 3 17.16 2.11 -4.89
N THR A 4 16.81 1.69 -6.10
CA THR A 4 15.68 2.22 -6.86
C THR A 4 14.45 1.98 -5.99
N ARG A 5 14.04 2.99 -5.23
CA ARG A 5 12.81 2.94 -4.44
C ARG A 5 11.71 2.59 -5.43
N ARG A 6 11.15 1.38 -5.33
CA ARG A 6 9.94 0.98 -6.06
C ARG A 6 8.88 2.04 -5.76
N ARG A 7 8.70 2.99 -6.68
CA ARG A 7 7.66 4.01 -6.59
C ARG A 7 6.37 3.33 -7.00
N PHE A 8 5.64 2.84 -6.01
CA PHE A 8 4.27 2.42 -6.23
C PHE A 8 3.42 3.68 -6.45
N PRO A 9 2.67 3.77 -7.56
CA PRO A 9 1.72 4.85 -7.74
C PRO A 9 0.66 4.78 -6.65
N GLU A 10 0.05 5.90 -6.32
CA GLU A 10 -0.84 5.98 -5.16
C GLU A 10 -2.16 5.29 -5.41
N SER A 11 -2.64 5.32 -6.64
CA SER A 11 -3.74 4.48 -7.11
C SER A 11 -3.49 3.01 -6.77
N PHE A 12 -2.25 2.53 -6.90
CA PHE A 12 -1.91 1.16 -6.53
C PHE A 12 -1.88 0.93 -5.02
N LYS A 13 -1.37 1.88 -4.22
CA LYS A 13 -1.43 1.77 -2.75
C LYS A 13 -2.87 1.81 -2.23
N ARG A 14 -3.72 2.61 -2.87
CA ARG A 14 -5.15 2.73 -2.58
C ARG A 14 -5.90 1.45 -2.93
N GLU A 15 -5.68 0.90 -4.12
CA GLU A 15 -6.31 -0.36 -4.54
C GLU A 15 -5.93 -1.52 -3.62
N VAL A 16 -4.67 -1.54 -3.18
CA VAL A 16 -4.18 -2.50 -2.17
C VAL A 16 -4.86 -2.32 -0.82
N ALA A 17 -4.98 -1.08 -0.33
CA ALA A 17 -5.63 -0.79 0.95
C ALA A 17 -7.14 -1.10 0.91
N ASP A 18 -7.80 -0.80 -0.21
CA ASP A 18 -9.20 -1.10 -0.46
C ASP A 18 -9.46 -2.61 -0.49
N GLN A 19 -8.62 -3.40 -1.18
CA GLN A 19 -8.72 -4.86 -1.15
C GLN A 19 -8.57 -5.42 0.27
N VAL A 20 -7.63 -4.88 1.04
CA VAL A 20 -7.41 -5.27 2.44
C VAL A 20 -8.62 -4.93 3.32
N LEU A 21 -9.26 -3.78 3.09
CA LEU A 21 -10.48 -3.36 3.79
C LEU A 21 -11.72 -4.14 3.36
N ALA A 22 -11.80 -4.55 2.09
CA ALA A 22 -12.83 -5.43 1.56
C ALA A 22 -12.77 -6.86 2.17
N GLY A 23 -11.77 -7.12 3.03
CA GLY A 23 -11.60 -8.40 3.73
C GLY A 23 -10.56 -9.32 3.08
N THR A 24 -9.82 -8.83 2.07
CA THR A 24 -8.75 -9.62 1.46
C THR A 24 -7.56 -9.69 2.42
N PRO A 25 -7.04 -10.89 2.71
CA PRO A 25 -5.89 -11.02 3.61
C PRO A 25 -4.65 -10.37 3.01
N LEU A 26 -3.95 -9.54 3.81
CA LEU A 26 -2.74 -8.83 3.39
C LEU A 26 -1.70 -9.75 2.76
N ARG A 27 -1.55 -10.99 3.27
CA ARG A 27 -0.61 -11.97 2.69
C ARG A 27 -0.95 -12.32 1.25
N HIS A 28 -2.25 -12.41 0.93
CA HIS A 28 -2.67 -12.79 -0.41
C HIS A 28 -2.41 -11.62 -1.37
N VAL A 29 -2.72 -10.40 -0.95
CA VAL A 29 -2.40 -9.18 -1.70
C VAL A 29 -0.88 -9.01 -1.87
N ALA A 30 -0.08 -9.32 -0.82
CA ALA A 30 1.38 -9.32 -0.84
C ALA A 30 1.94 -10.26 -1.90
N GLU A 31 1.50 -11.53 -1.86
CA GLU A 31 1.98 -12.58 -2.74
C GLU A 31 1.53 -12.34 -4.19
N THR A 32 0.26 -11.98 -4.40
CA THR A 32 -0.30 -11.71 -5.73
C THR A 32 0.37 -10.52 -6.40
N LEU A 33 0.67 -9.46 -5.64
CA LEU A 33 1.27 -8.24 -6.18
C LEU A 33 2.80 -8.20 -6.07
N GLY A 34 3.41 -9.19 -5.42
CA GLY A 34 4.86 -9.24 -5.16
C GLY A 34 5.36 -8.12 -4.25
N ILE A 35 4.52 -7.67 -3.31
CA ILE A 35 4.83 -6.62 -2.32
C ILE A 35 5.18 -7.28 -0.98
N SER A 36 6.14 -6.72 -0.25
CA SER A 36 6.47 -7.21 1.08
C SER A 36 5.32 -6.98 2.07
N GLU A 37 4.96 -8.03 2.83
CA GLU A 37 3.95 -7.95 3.90
C GLU A 37 4.25 -6.83 4.92
N SER A 38 5.53 -6.61 5.23
CA SER A 38 5.96 -5.51 6.11
C SER A 38 5.60 -4.12 5.58
N LEU A 39 5.56 -3.95 4.26
CA LEU A 39 5.16 -2.69 3.62
C LEU A 39 3.64 -2.53 3.68
N LEU A 40 2.90 -3.60 3.40
CA LEU A 40 1.46 -3.66 3.55
C LEU A 40 1.01 -3.38 4.99
N GLY A 41 1.70 -3.92 6.00
CA GLY A 41 1.43 -3.63 7.40
C GLY A 41 1.60 -2.14 7.74
N LYS A 42 2.63 -1.49 7.17
CA LYS A 42 2.81 -0.03 7.29
C LYS A 42 1.69 0.74 6.59
N TRP A 43 1.33 0.33 5.37
CA TRP A 43 0.25 0.96 4.60
C TRP A 43 -1.10 0.83 5.27
N LYS A 44 -1.46 -0.36 5.77
CA LYS A 44 -2.67 -0.58 6.57
C LYS A 44 -2.70 0.37 7.76
N ARG A 45 -1.62 0.43 8.55
CA ARG A 45 -1.55 1.31 9.72
C ARG A 45 -1.63 2.80 9.36
N GLN A 46 -1.08 3.21 8.21
CA GLN A 46 -1.26 4.59 7.74
C GLN A 46 -2.70 4.83 7.29
N TYR A 47 -3.31 3.88 6.56
CA TYR A 47 -4.68 3.96 6.09
C TYR A 47 -5.70 3.93 7.23
N GLU A 48 -5.46 3.19 8.31
CA GLU A 48 -6.34 3.24 9.50
C GLU A 48 -6.24 4.59 10.24
N GLN A 49 -5.10 5.27 10.17
CA GLN A 49 -4.89 6.56 10.86
C GLN A 49 -5.29 7.78 10.01
N GLN A 50 -5.06 7.72 8.70
CA GLN A 50 -5.23 8.85 7.78
C GLN A 50 -6.21 8.52 6.64
N GLY A 51 -6.70 7.29 6.53
CA GLY A 51 -7.62 6.89 5.47
C GLY A 51 -7.01 7.04 4.09
N ASP A 52 -7.79 7.64 3.19
CA ASP A 52 -7.38 7.96 1.82
C ASP A 52 -6.25 9.02 1.78
N ASP A 53 -6.12 9.87 2.80
CA ASP A 53 -5.02 10.85 2.94
C ASP A 53 -3.68 10.21 3.34
N ALA A 54 -3.67 8.93 3.73
CA ALA A 54 -2.46 8.17 4.09
C ALA A 54 -1.44 8.06 2.95
N PHE A 55 -1.93 8.22 1.72
CA PHE A 55 -1.14 8.30 0.51
C PHE A 55 -1.34 9.69 -0.07
N PRO A 56 -0.63 10.71 0.46
CA PRO A 56 -0.69 12.02 -0.14
C PRO A 56 -0.10 11.93 -1.53
N GLY A 57 -0.91 12.39 -2.49
CA GLY A 57 -0.55 12.70 -3.87
C GLY A 57 0.92 13.05 -3.92
N ASN A 58 1.73 12.46 -4.80
CA ASN A 58 2.83 13.25 -5.33
C ASN A 58 2.15 14.46 -5.97
N GLY A 59 2.09 15.54 -5.18
CA GLY A 59 1.72 16.86 -5.62
C GLY A 59 2.52 17.12 -6.87
N LYS A 60 1.77 17.46 -7.92
CA LYS A 60 2.24 17.84 -9.24
C LYS A 60 3.54 18.65 -9.21
#